data_AF-A0A1I7HAI5-F1
#
_entry.id   AF-A0A1I7HAI5-F1
#
_cell.length_a   1.000
_cell.length_b   1.000
_cell.length_c   1.000
_cell.angle_alpha   90.00
_cell.angle_beta   90.00
_cell.angle_gamma   90.00
#
_symmetry.space_group_name_H-M   'P 1'
#
loop_
_entity.id
_entity.type
_entity.pdbx_description
1 polymer ?
#
loop_
_entity_poly.entity_id
_entity_poly.type
_entity_poly.pdbx_seq_one_letter_code
_entity_poly.pdbx_strand_id
1 'polypeptide(L)'
;MNAHTYAEDYVGEQPEIDLNRLHSRGWVSFNLPVSSESIFREKLSAIAAKIGTPAGTRSSKSLCDTLVPITSSKAKTGSLSRIYDVGEFPLHVDTAHWPTPCHYIVLACINPGSARRGTLLMDTQNFFLEYGQAELLYTTPFRVRNGRKSFFSTIVSKGRSFVRIDPGCMTPTSLNGAKALDLFSRQNVLRYVVMCPR
;
A
#
# COMPACT_ATOMS: atom_id res chain seq x y z
N MET A 1 -4.20 44.55 -33.71
CA MET A 1 -5.40 43.85 -33.23
C MET A 1 -4.89 42.84 -32.21
N ASN A 2 -4.93 43.24 -30.94
CA ASN A 2 -4.51 42.50 -29.74
C ASN A 2 -5.51 41.35 -29.48
N ALA A 3 -5.24 40.27 -28.74
CA ALA A 3 -4.08 39.78 -28.00
C ALA A 3 -4.24 38.25 -27.85
N HIS A 4 -3.12 37.55 -27.70
CA HIS A 4 -3.07 36.16 -27.26
C HIS A 4 -3.56 36.07 -25.81
N THR A 5 -4.67 35.38 -25.56
CA THR A 5 -5.09 35.02 -24.21
C THR A 5 -4.43 33.69 -23.85
N TYR A 6 -3.34 33.76 -23.09
CA TYR A 6 -2.83 32.63 -22.34
C TYR A 6 -3.90 32.23 -21.33
N ALA A 7 -4.38 30.99 -21.41
CA ALA A 7 -5.25 30.44 -20.39
C ALA A 7 -4.46 30.43 -19.07
N GLU A 8 -4.94 31.21 -18.12
CA GLU A 8 -4.38 31.35 -16.80
C GLU A 8 -4.27 29.97 -16.13
N ASP A 9 -3.08 29.63 -15.67
CA ASP A 9 -2.83 28.47 -14.82
C ASP A 9 -3.70 28.59 -13.57
N TYR A 10 -4.75 27.78 -13.51
CA TYR A 10 -5.63 27.71 -12.35
C TYR A 10 -4.84 27.09 -11.18
N VAL A 11 -4.17 27.93 -10.40
CA VAL A 11 -3.62 27.59 -9.07
C VAL A 11 -4.78 27.53 -8.07
N GLY A 12 -5.74 26.63 -8.30
CA GLY A 12 -6.77 26.34 -7.32
C GLY A 12 -6.10 25.79 -6.06
N GLU A 13 -6.50 26.31 -4.89
CA GLU A 13 -6.04 25.89 -3.57
C GLU A 13 -5.75 24.39 -3.56
N GLN A 14 -4.50 24.04 -3.29
CA GLN A 14 -4.14 22.64 -3.18
C GLN A 14 -4.85 22.08 -1.96
N PRO A 15 -5.61 20.97 -2.08
CA PRO A 15 -6.18 20.36 -0.90
C PRO A 15 -5.05 20.00 0.05
N GLU A 16 -5.12 20.58 1.23
CA GLU A 16 -4.08 20.41 2.22
C GLU A 16 -4.27 19.03 2.86
N ILE A 17 -3.31 18.15 2.63
CA ILE A 17 -3.25 16.87 3.33
C ILE A 17 -3.04 17.17 4.82
N ASP A 18 -3.91 16.62 5.66
CA ASP A 18 -3.76 16.73 7.11
C ASP A 18 -2.62 15.82 7.60
N LEU A 19 -1.40 16.38 7.65
CA LEU A 19 -0.19 15.68 8.07
C LEU A 19 -0.25 15.25 9.54
N ASN A 20 -0.89 16.04 10.40
CA ASN A 20 -1.04 15.70 11.81
C ASN A 20 -1.91 14.44 11.98
N ARG A 21 -2.99 14.35 11.21
CA ARG A 21 -3.83 13.16 11.17
C ARG A 21 -3.13 11.97 10.53
N LEU A 22 -2.37 12.18 9.45
CA LEU A 22 -1.56 11.13 8.83
C LEU A 22 -0.55 10.54 9.82
N HIS A 23 0.20 11.39 10.55
CA HIS A 23 1.19 10.94 11.52
C HIS A 23 0.57 10.25 12.73
N SER A 24 -0.56 10.78 13.25
CA SER A 24 -1.20 10.22 14.45
C SER A 24 -1.96 8.93 14.18
N ARG A 25 -2.50 8.72 12.96
CA ARG A 25 -3.34 7.55 12.62
C ARG A 25 -2.68 6.56 11.67
N GLY A 26 -1.61 6.96 10.98
CA GLY A 26 -0.99 6.20 9.90
C GLY A 26 -1.71 6.30 8.55
N TRP A 27 -2.85 6.99 8.46
CA TRP A 27 -3.57 7.22 7.21
C TRP A 27 -4.51 8.43 7.26
N VAL A 28 -4.81 8.99 6.09
CA VAL A 28 -5.81 10.03 5.87
C VAL A 28 -6.51 9.82 4.53
N SER A 29 -7.77 10.23 4.42
CA SER A 29 -8.50 10.27 3.15
C SER A 29 -9.23 11.60 3.02
N PHE A 30 -9.39 12.06 1.78
CA PHE A 30 -10.05 13.31 1.43
C PHE A 30 -10.49 13.27 -0.03
N ASN A 31 -11.47 14.11 -0.37
CA ASN A 31 -11.92 14.28 -1.74
C ASN A 31 -11.04 15.28 -2.48
N LEU A 32 -10.65 14.92 -3.70
CA LEU A 32 -9.80 15.72 -4.56
C LEU A 32 -10.61 16.16 -5.79
N PRO A 33 -11.24 17.35 -5.78
CA PRO A 33 -12.05 17.82 -6.90
C PRO A 33 -11.13 18.15 -8.08
N VAL A 34 -11.27 17.39 -9.17
CA VAL A 34 -10.49 17.57 -10.39
C VAL A 34 -11.36 17.41 -11.62
N SER A 35 -11.02 18.16 -12.67
CA SER A 35 -11.73 18.18 -13.94
C SER A 35 -11.15 17.23 -14.98
N SER A 36 -9.95 16.68 -14.76
CA SER A 36 -9.30 15.75 -15.69
C SER A 36 -8.35 14.78 -14.98
N GLU A 37 -8.09 13.63 -15.61
CA GLU A 37 -7.12 12.64 -15.13
C GLU A 37 -5.69 13.20 -15.06
N SER A 38 -5.29 14.08 -15.99
CA SER A 38 -3.95 14.68 -15.99
C SER A 38 -3.73 15.53 -14.73
N ILE A 39 -4.69 16.42 -14.43
CA ILE A 39 -4.63 17.27 -13.23
C ILE A 39 -4.67 16.40 -11.96
N PHE A 40 -5.42 15.30 -11.98
CA PHE A 40 -5.44 14.34 -10.88
C PHE A 40 -4.06 13.74 -10.60
N ARG A 41 -3.36 13.27 -11.63
CA ARG A 41 -2.01 12.68 -11.51
C ARG A 41 -0.99 13.69 -11.01
N GLU A 42 -1.07 14.94 -11.48
CA GLU A 42 -0.21 16.02 -11.02
C GLU A 42 -0.44 16.32 -9.53
N LYS A 43 -1.69 16.49 -9.11
CA LYS A 43 -2.03 16.73 -7.70
C LYS A 43 -1.62 15.56 -6.80
N LEU A 44 -1.78 14.30 -7.25
CA LEU A 44 -1.28 13.14 -6.51
C LEU A 44 0.23 13.13 -6.36
N SER A 45 0.95 13.53 -7.41
CA SER A 45 2.41 13.64 -7.37
C SER A 45 2.85 14.75 -6.40
N ALA A 46 2.14 15.88 -6.38
CA ALA A 46 2.39 16.96 -5.43
C ALA A 46 2.12 16.52 -3.97
N ILE A 47 1.04 15.78 -3.71
CA ILE A 47 0.75 15.20 -2.38
C ILE A 47 1.86 14.24 -1.96
N ALA A 48 2.28 13.33 -2.86
CA ALA A 48 3.34 12.37 -2.58
C ALA A 48 4.67 13.08 -2.24
N ALA A 49 4.99 14.16 -2.96
CA ALA A 49 6.18 14.98 -2.70
C ALA A 49 6.12 15.74 -1.36
N LYS A 50 4.93 16.06 -0.85
CA LYS A 50 4.76 16.68 0.48
C LYS A 50 5.01 15.70 1.63
N ILE A 51 4.76 14.41 1.44
CA ILE A 51 4.90 13.38 2.49
C ILE A 51 6.18 12.55 2.36
N GLY A 52 7.00 12.79 1.34
CA GLY A 52 8.26 12.08 1.15
C GLY A 52 8.80 12.19 -0.27
N THR A 53 9.65 11.23 -0.65
CA THR A 53 10.21 11.13 -2.01
C THR A 53 9.45 10.07 -2.79
N PRO A 54 8.70 10.42 -3.84
CA PRO A 54 7.99 9.44 -4.67
C PRO A 54 8.95 8.43 -5.28
N ALA A 55 8.58 7.14 -5.23
CA ALA A 55 9.36 6.05 -5.78
C ALA A 55 8.49 5.19 -6.70
N GLY A 56 8.99 4.90 -7.90
CA GLY A 56 8.31 4.01 -8.85
C GLY A 56 8.33 2.56 -8.37
N THR A 57 7.25 1.81 -8.65
CA THR A 57 7.10 0.41 -8.20
C THR A 57 7.91 -0.59 -9.04
N ARG A 58 8.33 -0.20 -10.25
CA ARG A 58 9.08 -1.02 -11.23
C ARG A 58 10.08 -0.16 -12.00
N SER A 59 10.89 -0.79 -12.84
CA SER A 59 11.75 -0.14 -13.84
C SER A 59 11.00 0.72 -14.88
N SER A 60 9.68 0.90 -14.74
CA SER A 60 8.93 1.95 -15.43
C SER A 60 9.35 3.31 -14.88
N LYS A 61 9.56 4.28 -15.78
CA LYS A 61 9.88 5.67 -15.41
C LYS A 61 8.70 6.42 -14.75
N SER A 62 7.50 5.84 -14.72
CA SER A 62 6.32 6.51 -14.15
C SER A 62 6.32 6.41 -12.63
N LEU A 63 6.12 7.56 -11.97
CA LEU A 63 5.91 7.67 -10.53
C LEU A 63 4.44 7.44 -10.14
N CYS A 64 3.54 7.34 -11.12
CA CYS A 64 2.10 7.17 -10.91
C CYS A 64 1.58 6.05 -11.82
N ASP A 65 1.25 4.92 -11.22
CA ASP A 65 0.74 3.74 -11.93
C ASP A 65 -0.81 3.73 -11.93
N THR A 66 -1.41 3.30 -13.05
CA THR A 66 -2.86 3.06 -13.11
C THR A 66 -3.19 1.68 -12.60
N LEU A 67 -4.08 1.60 -11.61
CA LEU A 67 -4.63 0.33 -11.14
C LEU A 67 -5.99 0.08 -11.78
N VAL A 68 -6.11 -1.05 -12.48
CA VAL A 68 -7.38 -1.55 -13.02
C VAL A 68 -7.55 -3.01 -12.61
N PRO A 69 -8.77 -3.44 -12.23
CA PRO A 69 -9.04 -4.87 -12.02
C PRO A 69 -8.74 -5.63 -13.31
N ILE A 70 -7.88 -6.64 -13.22
CA ILE A 70 -7.51 -7.49 -14.35
C ILE A 70 -7.79 -8.94 -13.98
N THR A 71 -8.21 -9.71 -14.98
CA THR A 71 -8.42 -11.14 -14.77
C THR A 71 -7.11 -11.88 -14.59
N SER A 72 -7.13 -13.02 -13.91
CA SER A 72 -5.98 -13.89 -13.67
C SER A 72 -5.25 -14.23 -14.97
N SER A 73 -5.98 -14.51 -16.06
CA SER A 73 -5.42 -14.77 -17.40
C SER A 73 -4.54 -13.63 -17.93
N LYS A 74 -4.88 -12.37 -17.62
CA LYS A 74 -4.18 -11.16 -18.06
C LYS A 74 -3.13 -10.67 -17.06
N ALA A 75 -3.15 -11.18 -15.83
CA ALA A 75 -2.22 -10.79 -14.77
C ALA A 75 -0.82 -11.37 -14.97
N LYS A 76 0.23 -10.63 -14.55
CA LYS A 76 1.61 -11.13 -14.60
C LYS A 76 1.76 -12.41 -13.75
N THR A 77 2.49 -13.40 -14.25
CA THR A 77 2.79 -14.64 -13.51
C THR A 77 3.39 -14.32 -12.14
N GLY A 78 2.83 -14.91 -11.09
CA GLY A 78 3.27 -14.73 -9.70
C GLY A 78 2.85 -13.41 -9.03
N SER A 79 2.02 -12.58 -9.66
CA SER A 79 1.39 -11.41 -9.01
C SER A 79 0.19 -11.80 -8.16
N LEU A 80 -0.20 -10.98 -7.19
CA LEU A 80 -1.43 -11.18 -6.41
C LEU A 80 -2.66 -11.25 -7.32
N SER A 81 -2.78 -10.39 -8.35
CA SER A 81 -3.87 -10.46 -9.33
C SER A 81 -3.93 -11.77 -10.11
N ARG A 82 -2.81 -12.49 -10.28
CA ARG A 82 -2.81 -13.82 -10.91
C ARG A 82 -3.42 -14.89 -10.01
N ILE A 83 -3.24 -14.75 -8.70
CA ILE A 83 -3.67 -15.72 -7.68
C ILE A 83 -5.12 -15.44 -7.26
N TYR A 84 -5.43 -14.18 -7.00
CA TYR A 84 -6.71 -13.74 -6.43
C TYR A 84 -7.68 -13.20 -7.49
N ASP A 85 -7.26 -13.09 -8.75
CA ASP A 85 -8.11 -12.59 -9.84
C ASP A 85 -8.65 -11.18 -9.49
N VAL A 86 -9.98 -11.03 -9.45
CA VAL A 86 -10.70 -9.82 -9.00
C VAL A 86 -11.22 -9.93 -7.55
N GLY A 87 -10.74 -10.92 -6.81
CA GLY A 87 -11.07 -11.17 -5.41
C GLY A 87 -10.31 -10.29 -4.42
N GLU A 88 -10.55 -10.53 -3.14
CA GLU A 88 -9.88 -9.82 -2.04
C GLU A 88 -8.42 -10.26 -1.94
N PHE A 89 -7.51 -9.28 -1.83
CA PHE A 89 -6.10 -9.55 -1.58
C PHE A 89 -5.87 -9.77 -0.08
N PRO A 90 -4.91 -10.65 0.29
CA PRO A 90 -4.52 -10.79 1.69
C PRO A 90 -3.97 -9.46 2.20
N LEU A 91 -4.04 -9.26 3.52
CA LEU A 91 -3.35 -8.15 4.16
C LEU A 91 -1.85 -8.22 3.83
N HIS A 92 -1.29 -7.09 3.41
CA HIS A 92 0.12 -6.97 3.08
C HIS A 92 0.61 -5.54 3.30
N VAL A 93 1.93 -5.42 3.37
CA VAL A 93 2.69 -4.17 3.31
C VAL A 93 3.18 -4.02 1.88
N ASP A 94 2.82 -2.94 1.21
CA ASP A 94 3.31 -2.67 -0.13
C ASP A 94 4.83 -2.60 -0.14
N THR A 95 5.43 -3.08 -1.23
CA THR A 95 6.88 -3.13 -1.41
C THR A 95 7.63 -3.88 -0.29
N ALA A 96 6.97 -4.84 0.38
CA ALA A 96 7.61 -5.74 1.35
C ALA A 96 8.78 -6.56 0.78
N HIS A 97 9.04 -6.52 -0.53
CA HIS A 97 10.22 -7.09 -1.18
C HIS A 97 11.42 -6.12 -1.27
N TRP A 98 11.25 -4.83 -0.93
CA TRP A 98 12.34 -3.86 -0.86
C TRP A 98 13.13 -3.99 0.45
N PRO A 99 14.43 -3.62 0.48
CA PRO A 99 15.18 -3.57 1.74
C PRO A 99 14.48 -2.74 2.83
N THR A 100 13.91 -1.59 2.44
CA THR A 100 13.01 -0.78 3.25
C THR A 100 11.71 -0.61 2.47
N PRO A 101 10.57 -1.12 2.95
CA PRO A 101 9.27 -0.87 2.34
C PRO A 101 8.96 0.63 2.28
N CYS A 102 8.07 1.04 1.37
CA CYS A 102 7.55 2.39 1.33
C CYS A 102 6.87 2.75 2.66
N HIS A 103 7.03 4.01 3.08
CA HIS A 103 6.41 4.52 4.29
C HIS A 103 4.94 4.86 4.08
N TYR A 104 4.61 5.33 2.88
CA TYR A 104 3.26 5.71 2.49
C TYR A 104 2.94 5.17 1.10
N ILE A 105 1.66 4.88 0.90
CA ILE A 105 1.07 4.59 -0.40
C ILE A 105 0.03 5.67 -0.65
N VAL A 106 0.09 6.33 -1.80
CA VAL A 106 -0.92 7.29 -2.22
C VAL A 106 -1.83 6.60 -3.23
N LEU A 107 -3.08 6.38 -2.83
CA LEU A 107 -4.10 5.76 -3.68
C LEU A 107 -5.20 6.76 -3.98
N ALA A 108 -5.73 6.68 -5.20
CA ALA A 108 -6.75 7.59 -5.67
C ALA A 108 -7.75 6.85 -6.55
N CYS A 109 -9.03 7.11 -6.34
CA CYS A 109 -10.11 6.45 -7.06
C CYS A 109 -10.69 7.38 -8.12
N ILE A 110 -10.45 7.09 -9.40
CA ILE A 110 -11.04 7.83 -10.52
C ILE A 110 -12.47 7.31 -10.80
N ASN A 111 -12.63 5.99 -10.76
CA ASN A 111 -13.91 5.33 -10.99
C ASN A 111 -14.05 4.15 -10.00
N PRO A 112 -15.02 4.18 -9.08
CA PRO A 112 -15.23 3.10 -8.10
C PRO A 112 -15.86 1.84 -8.71
N GLY A 113 -16.29 1.90 -9.97
CA GLY A 113 -17.08 0.87 -10.62
C GLY A 113 -18.42 0.63 -9.92
N SER A 114 -19.06 -0.51 -10.22
CA SER A 114 -20.35 -0.89 -9.64
C SER A 114 -20.22 -1.67 -8.32
N ALA A 115 -19.07 -2.29 -8.06
CA ALA A 115 -18.94 -3.33 -7.03
C ALA A 115 -18.69 -2.83 -5.60
N ARG A 116 -18.86 -1.53 -5.31
CA ARG A 116 -18.69 -0.90 -3.98
C ARG A 116 -17.49 -1.46 -3.17
N ARG A 117 -16.33 -1.68 -3.79
CA ARG A 117 -15.13 -2.17 -3.09
C ARG A 117 -14.46 -1.02 -2.33
N GLY A 118 -14.17 -1.22 -1.05
CA GLY A 118 -13.45 -0.25 -0.22
C GLY A 118 -12.03 -0.76 0.09
N THR A 119 -11.11 0.17 0.37
CA THR A 119 -9.78 -0.18 0.85
C THR A 119 -9.85 -0.48 2.34
N LEU A 120 -9.46 -1.71 2.70
CA LEU A 120 -9.32 -2.16 4.08
C LEU A 120 -7.90 -1.83 4.55
N LEU A 121 -7.78 -1.16 5.70
CA LEU A 121 -6.51 -0.90 6.36
C LEU A 121 -6.51 -1.60 7.71
N MET A 122 -5.35 -2.08 8.18
CA MET A 122 -5.21 -2.61 9.52
C MET A 122 -4.69 -1.52 10.45
N ASP A 123 -5.39 -1.29 11.56
CA ASP A 123 -4.93 -0.44 12.65
C ASP A 123 -3.90 -1.18 13.50
N THR A 124 -2.64 -0.83 13.29
CA THR A 124 -1.52 -1.44 14.02
C THR A 124 -1.35 -0.90 15.44
N GLN A 125 -1.93 0.26 15.77
CA GLN A 125 -1.82 0.84 17.12
C GLN A 125 -2.66 0.06 18.12
N ASN A 126 -3.78 -0.49 17.65
CA ASN A 126 -4.69 -1.31 18.44
C ASN A 126 -4.45 -2.81 18.25
N PHE A 127 -3.39 -3.21 17.54
CA PHE A 127 -3.09 -4.62 17.32
C PHE A 127 -2.32 -5.22 18.50
N PHE A 128 -3.03 -5.97 19.33
CA PHE A 128 -2.45 -6.65 20.48
C PHE A 128 -2.08 -8.09 20.15
N LEU A 129 -0.86 -8.48 20.56
CA LEU A 129 -0.33 -9.83 20.46
C LEU A 129 -0.51 -10.57 21.78
N GLU A 130 -0.94 -11.82 21.69
CA GLU A 130 -1.00 -12.73 22.84
C GLU A 130 0.40 -13.20 23.25
N TYR A 131 0.48 -13.85 24.42
CA TYR A 131 1.73 -14.39 24.94
C TYR A 131 2.43 -15.30 23.91
N GLY A 132 3.72 -15.05 23.68
CA GLY A 132 4.55 -15.79 22.73
C GLY A 132 4.35 -15.42 21.25
N GLN A 133 3.27 -14.72 20.86
CA GLN A 133 3.07 -14.31 19.47
C GLN A 133 4.10 -13.27 19.04
N ALA A 134 4.46 -12.32 19.92
CA ALA A 134 5.52 -11.36 19.63
C ALA A 134 6.85 -12.06 19.33
N GLU A 135 7.25 -13.01 20.17
CA GLU A 135 8.49 -13.77 19.98
C GLU A 135 8.48 -14.55 18.67
N LEU A 136 7.34 -15.17 18.34
CA LEU A 136 7.14 -15.84 17.06
C LEU A 136 7.41 -14.89 15.88
N LEU A 137 6.89 -13.65 15.92
CA LEU A 137 7.11 -12.64 14.87
C LEU A 137 8.54 -12.11 14.80
N TYR A 138 9.24 -12.04 15.94
CA TYR A 138 10.62 -11.58 16.04
C TYR A 138 11.65 -12.61 15.57
N THR A 139 11.37 -13.90 15.75
CA THR A 139 12.37 -14.96 15.56
C THR A 139 12.15 -15.79 14.30
N THR A 140 10.93 -15.81 13.76
CA THR A 140 10.62 -16.68 12.62
C THR A 140 11.16 -16.10 11.31
N PRO A 141 12.11 -16.78 10.64
CA PRO A 141 12.64 -16.29 9.38
C PRO A 141 11.70 -16.58 8.20
N PHE A 142 11.72 -15.65 7.26
CA PHE A 142 11.07 -15.73 5.97
C PHE A 142 12.07 -15.42 4.88
N ARG A 143 11.98 -16.15 3.77
CA ARG A 143 12.63 -15.76 2.53
C ARG A 143 11.76 -14.72 1.83
N VAL A 144 12.28 -13.52 1.67
CA VAL A 144 11.66 -12.43 0.92
C VAL A 144 12.13 -12.49 -0.53
N ARG A 145 11.21 -12.74 -1.46
CA ARG A 145 11.49 -12.90 -2.89
C ARG A 145 11.61 -11.54 -3.58
N ASN A 146 12.79 -11.24 -4.10
CA ASN A 146 13.08 -10.05 -4.89
C ASN A 146 14.09 -10.36 -6.02
N GLY A 147 13.80 -11.40 -6.81
CA GLY A 147 14.70 -11.88 -7.87
C GLY A 147 16.09 -12.23 -7.32
N ARG A 148 17.14 -11.72 -7.97
CA ARG A 148 18.54 -11.90 -7.53
C ARG A 148 18.88 -11.18 -6.22
N LYS A 149 18.04 -10.23 -5.78
CA LYS A 149 18.19 -9.46 -4.54
C LYS A 149 17.30 -10.01 -3.42
N SER A 150 16.89 -11.26 -3.50
CA SER A 150 16.12 -11.91 -2.43
C SER A 150 16.96 -11.97 -1.14
N PHE A 151 16.30 -11.88 0.01
CA PHE A 151 16.95 -11.85 1.32
C PHE A 151 16.12 -12.56 2.38
N PHE A 152 16.69 -12.76 3.57
CA PHE A 152 15.96 -13.30 4.72
C PHE A 152 15.58 -12.18 5.69
N SER A 153 14.39 -12.27 6.26
CA SER A 153 13.86 -11.32 7.22
C SER A 153 12.81 -11.98 8.10
N THR A 154 12.54 -11.41 9.26
CA THR A 154 11.38 -11.73 10.12
C THR A 154 10.20 -10.81 9.78
N ILE A 155 9.05 -10.94 10.44
CA ILE A 155 7.91 -10.01 10.29
C ILE A 155 8.14 -8.74 11.11
N VAL A 156 8.64 -8.88 12.34
CA VAL A 156 9.06 -7.76 13.21
C VAL A 156 10.55 -7.94 13.55
N SER A 157 11.29 -6.85 13.69
CA SER A 157 12.70 -6.89 14.10
C SER A 157 13.01 -5.74 15.04
N LYS A 158 13.87 -5.97 16.04
CA LYS A 158 14.31 -4.93 17.00
C LYS A 158 15.09 -3.80 16.30
N GLY A 159 15.71 -4.08 15.15
CA GLY A 159 16.53 -3.13 14.41
C GLY A 159 15.76 -2.27 13.39
N ARG A 160 14.43 -2.34 13.36
CA ARG A 160 13.61 -1.55 12.42
C ARG A 160 12.28 -1.13 13.03
N SER A 161 11.75 -0.02 12.56
CA SER A 161 10.48 0.57 13.01
C SER A 161 9.26 0.11 12.20
N PHE A 162 9.41 -0.82 11.26
CA PHE A 162 8.32 -1.27 10.39
C PHE A 162 8.06 -2.77 10.48
N VAL A 163 6.79 -3.13 10.27
CA VAL A 163 6.34 -4.50 10.05
C VAL A 163 6.56 -4.86 8.58
N ARG A 164 6.98 -6.10 8.33
CA ARG A 164 7.08 -6.65 6.98
C ARG A 164 6.20 -7.88 6.88
N ILE A 165 5.11 -7.77 6.14
CA ILE A 165 4.26 -8.90 5.81
C ILE A 165 3.74 -8.76 4.39
N ASP A 166 3.94 -9.80 3.58
CA ASP A 166 3.32 -9.91 2.27
C ASP A 166 3.36 -11.39 1.87
N PRO A 167 2.23 -12.12 1.97
CA PRO A 167 2.16 -13.52 1.56
C PRO A 167 2.51 -13.75 0.09
N GLY A 168 2.44 -12.70 -0.75
CA GLY A 168 2.82 -12.73 -2.16
C GLY A 168 4.33 -12.79 -2.37
N CYS A 169 5.15 -12.21 -1.49
CA CYS A 169 6.62 -12.22 -1.65
C CYS A 169 7.39 -12.89 -0.51
N MET A 170 6.77 -13.16 0.64
CA MET A 170 7.39 -13.82 1.79
C MET A 170 7.04 -15.30 1.82
N THR A 171 8.05 -16.15 1.92
CA THR A 171 7.88 -17.60 2.06
C THR A 171 8.47 -18.06 3.40
N PRO A 172 7.69 -18.79 4.23
CA PRO A 172 8.18 -19.27 5.51
C PRO A 172 9.34 -20.26 5.33
N THR A 173 10.34 -20.21 6.21
CA THR A 173 11.45 -21.18 6.20
C THR A 173 11.29 -22.32 7.19
N SER A 174 10.20 -22.30 7.97
CA SER A 174 9.88 -23.30 9.00
C SER A 174 8.37 -23.40 9.21
N LEU A 175 7.93 -24.42 9.95
CA LEU A 175 6.52 -24.60 10.35
C LEU A 175 5.99 -23.41 11.17
N ASN A 176 6.85 -22.75 11.94
CA ASN A 176 6.49 -21.54 12.69
C ASN A 176 6.11 -20.37 11.78
N GLY A 177 6.61 -20.36 10.53
CA GLY A 177 6.29 -19.31 9.57
C GLY A 177 4.84 -19.32 9.13
N ALA A 178 4.21 -20.50 9.02
CA ALA A 178 2.78 -20.58 8.74
C ALA A 178 1.95 -20.01 9.90
N LYS A 179 2.32 -20.34 11.15
CA LYS A 179 1.68 -19.79 12.35
C LYS A 179 1.83 -18.27 12.44
N ALA A 180 3.03 -17.76 12.12
CA ALA A 180 3.31 -16.33 12.14
C ALA A 180 2.51 -15.56 11.09
N LEU A 181 2.30 -16.11 9.89
CA LEU A 181 1.44 -15.51 8.87
C LEU A 181 -0.04 -15.59 9.24
N ASP A 182 -0.46 -16.68 9.90
CA ASP A 182 -1.86 -16.86 10.30
C ASP A 182 -2.32 -15.79 11.30
N LEU A 183 -1.43 -15.22 12.11
CA LEU A 183 -1.76 -14.07 12.98
C LEU A 183 -2.32 -12.86 12.19
N PHE A 184 -2.00 -12.77 10.91
CA PHE A 184 -2.47 -11.72 10.00
C PHE A 184 -3.52 -12.22 9.00
N SER A 185 -4.08 -13.41 9.23
CA SER A 185 -5.18 -13.93 8.43
C SER A 185 -6.42 -13.03 8.58
N ARG A 186 -7.28 -13.07 7.56
CA ARG A 186 -8.47 -12.21 7.49
C ARG A 186 -9.36 -12.33 8.73
N GLN A 187 -9.48 -13.53 9.27
CA GLN A 187 -10.27 -13.85 10.46
C GLN A 187 -9.65 -13.23 11.72
N ASN A 188 -8.33 -13.31 11.86
CA ASN A 188 -7.62 -12.86 13.06
C ASN A 188 -7.47 -11.32 13.13
N VAL A 189 -7.47 -10.65 11.97
CA VAL A 189 -7.31 -9.19 11.92
C VAL A 189 -8.63 -8.41 11.78
N LEU A 190 -9.77 -9.08 11.55
CA LEU A 190 -11.04 -8.41 11.23
C LEU A 190 -11.42 -7.31 12.25
N ARG A 191 -11.18 -7.53 13.54
CA ARG A 191 -11.45 -6.56 14.62
C ARG A 191 -10.54 -5.32 14.61
N TYR A 192 -9.44 -5.37 13.87
CA TYR A 192 -8.46 -4.29 13.73
C TYR A 192 -8.53 -3.62 12.37
N VAL A 193 -9.48 -4.02 11.51
CA VAL A 193 -9.61 -3.45 10.18
C VAL A 193 -10.46 -2.18 10.25
N VAL A 194 -9.91 -1.10 9.69
CA VAL A 194 -10.63 0.15 9.44
C VAL A 194 -10.92 0.28 7.95
N MET A 195 -12.15 0.67 7.63
CA MET A 195 -12.55 0.99 6.27
C MET A 195 -12.19 2.43 5.96
N CYS A 196 -11.46 2.65 4.87
CA CYS A 196 -11.23 4.00 4.36
C CYS A 196 -12.57 4.56 3.85
N PRO A 197 -13.08 5.68 4.39
CA PRO A 197 -14.27 6.33 3.86
C PRO A 197 -13.95 6.86 2.46
N ARG A 198 -14.89 6.62 1.54
CA ARG A 198 -14.85 7.11 0.16
C ARG A 198 -15.22 8.58 0.10
#